data_AF-A0A7M7IJE4-F1
#
_entry.id   AF-A0A7M7IJE4-F1
#
_cell.length_a   1.000
_cell.length_b   1.000
_cell.length_c   1.000
_cell.angle_alpha   90.00
_cell.angle_beta   90.00
_cell.angle_gamma   90.00
#
_symmetry.space_group_name_H-M   'P 1'
#
loop_
_entity.id
_entity.type
_entity.pdbx_description
1 polymer ?
#
loop_
_entity_poly.entity_id
_entity_poly.type
_entity_poly.pdbx_seq_one_letter_code
_entity_poly.pdbx_strand_id
1 'polypeptide(L)'
;MVNHGKVKHFISIEKKLFVDEAMIHIKNGNYNKAIYLYNKALDLEPNDNNALIARSKCHLLLGEPQKALQDAENALQYKMKNANMANAIYCKAEALYYLGDFEMSLVYYYRGMKIRPEYGRFRLGVQKAKDAIKNILHKN
;
A
#
# COMPACT_ATOMS: atom_id res chain seq x y z
N MET A 1 3.75 40.30 1.20
CA MET A 1 3.13 39.22 0.39
C MET A 1 3.93 37.96 0.61
N VAL A 2 3.40 36.96 1.34
CA VAL A 2 4.09 35.68 1.53
C VAL A 2 4.20 35.00 0.15
N ASN A 3 5.41 34.63 -0.26
CA ASN A 3 5.64 34.07 -1.58
C ASN A 3 5.20 32.60 -1.58
N HIS A 4 3.91 32.37 -1.82
CA HIS A 4 3.25 31.06 -1.73
C HIS A 4 3.93 29.99 -2.61
N GLY A 5 4.61 30.40 -3.69
CA GLY A 5 5.40 29.50 -4.53
C GLY A 5 6.66 28.95 -3.83
N LYS A 6 7.36 29.77 -3.05
CA LYS A 6 8.56 29.34 -2.30
C LYS A 6 8.20 28.36 -1.17
N VAL A 7 7.07 28.60 -0.49
CA VAL A 7 6.59 27.71 0.59
C VAL A 7 6.19 26.35 0.04
N LYS A 8 5.41 26.31 -1.05
CA LYS A 8 5.05 25.04 -1.71
C LYS A 8 6.28 24.27 -2.22
N HIS A 9 7.27 24.99 -2.76
CA HIS A 9 8.52 24.38 -3.20
C HIS A 9 9.30 23.75 -2.02
N PHE A 10 9.40 24.46 -0.90
CA PHE A 10 10.07 23.95 0.31
C PHE A 10 9.39 22.69 0.85
N ILE A 11 8.05 22.71 1.00
CA ILE A 11 7.26 21.55 1.44
C ILE A 11 7.49 20.34 0.52
N SER A 12 7.56 20.57 -0.80
CA SER A 12 7.80 19.49 -1.76
C SER A 12 9.18 18.83 -1.63
N ILE A 13 10.21 19.62 -1.28
CA ILE A 13 11.57 19.12 -1.06
C ILE A 13 11.63 18.34 0.25
N GLU A 14 11.06 18.88 1.32
CA GLU A 14 11.07 18.26 2.64
C GLU A 14 10.33 16.92 2.63
N LYS A 15 9.15 16.87 2.02
CA LYS A 15 8.41 15.61 1.81
C LYS A 15 9.26 14.58 1.05
N LYS A 16 9.92 15.01 -0.04
CA LYS A 16 10.76 14.13 -0.85
C LYS A 16 11.90 13.54 -0.02
N LEU A 17 12.54 14.35 0.84
CA LEU A 17 13.61 13.89 1.71
C LEU A 17 13.11 12.77 2.65
N PHE A 18 11.95 12.96 3.30
CA PHE A 18 11.36 11.91 4.14
C PHE A 18 11.06 10.63 3.36
N VAL A 19 10.52 10.75 2.15
CA VAL A 19 10.22 9.58 1.30
C VAL A 19 11.51 8.84 0.88
N ASP A 20 12.54 9.57 0.46
CA ASP A 20 13.80 8.98 0.01
C ASP A 20 14.51 8.27 1.18
N GLU A 21 14.53 8.88 2.37
CA GLU A 21 15.08 8.26 3.59
C GLU A 21 14.27 7.03 4.03
N ALA A 22 12.93 7.10 3.96
CA ALA A 22 12.06 5.97 4.27
C ALA A 22 12.37 4.76 3.37
N MET A 23 12.63 4.99 2.08
CA MET A 23 13.01 3.95 1.14
C MET A 23 14.35 3.28 1.49
N ILE A 24 15.31 4.03 2.03
CA ILE A 24 16.57 3.48 2.54
C ILE A 24 16.29 2.56 3.74
N HIS A 25 15.44 3.01 4.66
CA HIS A 25 15.05 2.19 5.81
C HIS A 25 14.31 0.90 5.40
N ILE A 26 13.44 0.94 4.38
CA ILE A 26 12.80 -0.27 3.84
C ILE A 26 13.84 -1.25 3.31
N LYS A 27 14.82 -0.78 2.53
CA LYS A 27 15.90 -1.63 1.98
C LYS A 27 16.71 -2.32 3.08
N ASN A 28 16.83 -1.66 4.24
CA ASN A 28 17.53 -2.17 5.40
C ASN A 28 16.62 -2.96 6.38
N GLY A 29 15.36 -3.23 6.02
CA GLY A 29 14.40 -3.95 6.87
C GLY A 29 13.89 -3.15 8.08
N ASN A 30 14.21 -1.86 8.17
CA ASN A 30 13.84 -0.99 9.29
C ASN A 30 12.43 -0.39 9.11
N TYR A 31 11.41 -1.24 9.03
CA TYR A 31 10.06 -0.82 8.65
C TYR A 31 9.42 0.20 9.60
N ASN A 32 9.67 0.11 10.91
CA ASN A 32 9.19 1.10 11.88
C ASN A 32 9.75 2.51 11.62
N LYS A 33 11.04 2.61 11.26
CA LYS A 33 11.67 3.89 10.89
C LYS A 33 11.11 4.42 9.58
N ALA A 34 10.89 3.54 8.60
CA ALA A 34 10.25 3.91 7.34
C ALA A 34 8.83 4.44 7.56
N ILE A 35 8.02 3.80 8.42
CA ILE A 35 6.67 4.26 8.77
C ILE A 35 6.71 5.64 9.41
N TYR A 36 7.63 5.87 10.36
CA TYR A 36 7.79 7.19 10.98
C TYR A 36 8.05 8.29 9.94
N LEU A 37 8.95 8.03 8.99
CA LEU A 37 9.27 8.97 7.91
C LEU A 37 8.10 9.15 6.93
N TYR A 38 7.37 8.08 6.60
CA TYR A 38 6.15 8.21 5.80
C TYR A 38 5.05 8.99 6.51
N ASN A 39 4.94 8.90 7.84
CA ASN A 39 4.04 9.76 8.60
C ASN A 39 4.41 11.23 8.42
N LYS A 40 5.71 11.58 8.54
CA LYS A 40 6.19 12.94 8.30
C LYS A 40 5.91 13.42 6.87
N ALA A 41 6.08 12.57 5.87
CA ALA A 41 5.73 12.90 4.49
C ALA A 41 4.22 13.14 4.32
N LEU A 42 3.38 12.33 4.97
CA LEU A 42 1.92 12.42 4.90
C LEU A 42 1.36 13.57 5.74
N ASP A 43 2.06 14.02 6.79
CA ASP A 43 1.73 15.26 7.52
C ASP A 43 1.85 16.48 6.57
N LEU A 44 2.76 16.42 5.60
CA LEU A 44 2.95 17.48 4.59
C LEU A 44 2.00 17.34 3.38
N GLU A 45 1.75 16.11 2.93
CA GLU A 45 0.83 15.81 1.83
C GLU A 45 -0.01 14.55 2.14
N PRO A 46 -1.18 14.69 2.78
CA PRO A 46 -1.98 13.55 3.27
C PRO A 46 -2.49 12.59 2.20
N ASN A 47 -2.52 13.04 0.94
CA ASN A 47 -3.03 12.28 -0.20
C ASN A 47 -1.91 11.79 -1.14
N ASP A 48 -0.65 11.77 -0.70
CA ASP A 48 0.44 11.19 -1.49
C ASP A 48 0.26 9.66 -1.60
N ASN A 49 -0.27 9.22 -2.74
CA ASN A 49 -0.49 7.82 -3.06
C ASN A 49 0.76 6.96 -2.92
N ASN A 50 1.96 7.47 -3.25
CA ASN A 50 3.17 6.67 -3.16
C ASN A 50 3.54 6.43 -1.70
N ALA A 51 3.44 7.46 -0.85
CA ALA A 51 3.72 7.34 0.58
C ALA A 51 2.69 6.41 1.26
N LEU A 52 1.39 6.55 0.97
CA LEU A 52 0.35 5.65 1.47
C LEU A 52 0.59 4.19 1.06
N ILE A 53 0.87 3.93 -0.22
CA ILE A 53 1.16 2.57 -0.71
C ILE A 53 2.40 2.00 -0.03
N ALA A 54 3.46 2.79 0.13
CA ALA A 54 4.70 2.32 0.74
C ALA A 54 4.54 2.06 2.25
N ARG A 55 3.80 2.91 2.97
CA ARG A 55 3.47 2.71 4.38
C ARG A 55 2.58 1.49 4.58
N SER A 56 1.59 1.28 3.70
CA SER A 56 0.78 0.05 3.66
C SER A 56 1.63 -1.22 3.54
N LYS A 57 2.62 -1.23 2.64
CA LYS A 57 3.57 -2.36 2.52
C LYS A 57 4.39 -2.58 3.79
N CYS A 58 4.82 -1.52 4.46
CA CYS A 58 5.54 -1.64 5.72
C CYS A 58 4.66 -2.27 6.81
N HIS A 59 3.40 -1.84 6.91
CA HIS A 59 2.43 -2.42 7.83
C HIS A 59 2.17 -3.91 7.55
N LEU A 60 2.06 -4.33 6.28
CA LEU A 60 1.97 -5.76 5.92
C LEU A 60 3.20 -6.54 6.38
N LEU A 61 4.40 -5.99 6.18
CA LEU A 61 5.66 -6.63 6.58
C LEU A 61 5.82 -6.74 8.10
N LEU A 62 5.15 -5.88 8.86
CA LEU A 62 5.11 -5.93 10.33
C LEU A 62 3.94 -6.75 10.88
N GLY A 63 3.09 -7.34 10.04
CA GLY A 63 1.93 -8.09 10.49
C GLY A 63 0.80 -7.20 11.03
N GLU A 64 0.68 -5.97 10.54
CA GLU A 64 -0.35 -4.99 10.92
C GLU A 64 -1.37 -4.78 9.79
N PRO A 65 -2.15 -5.80 9.39
CA PRO A 65 -2.95 -5.75 8.17
C PRO A 65 -4.09 -4.73 8.23
N GLN A 66 -4.64 -4.40 9.40
CA GLN A 66 -5.67 -3.36 9.54
C GLN A 66 -5.14 -1.98 9.12
N LYS A 67 -3.94 -1.61 9.58
CA LYS A 67 -3.30 -0.34 9.21
C LYS A 67 -2.95 -0.32 7.72
N ALA A 68 -2.47 -1.46 7.21
CA ALA A 68 -2.19 -1.61 5.79
C ALA A 68 -3.43 -1.41 4.92
N LEU A 69 -4.57 -1.99 5.32
CA LEU A 69 -5.84 -1.85 4.63
C LEU A 69 -6.26 -0.37 4.56
N GLN A 70 -6.22 0.34 5.69
CA GLN A 70 -6.58 1.76 5.76
C GLN A 70 -5.76 2.60 4.78
N ASP A 71 -4.44 2.39 4.73
CA ASP A 71 -3.56 3.12 3.82
C ASP A 71 -3.83 2.78 2.34
N ALA A 72 -4.05 1.50 2.04
CA ALA A 72 -4.36 1.07 0.68
C ALA A 72 -5.69 1.64 0.19
N GLU A 73 -6.69 1.72 1.07
CA GLU A 73 -7.99 2.35 0.76
C GLU A 73 -7.87 3.84 0.57
N ASN A 74 -7.16 4.54 1.46
CA ASN A 74 -6.91 5.98 1.33
C ASN A 74 -6.18 6.30 0.02
N ALA A 75 -5.19 5.49 -0.37
CA ALA A 75 -4.51 5.67 -1.65
C ALA A 75 -5.50 5.53 -2.83
N LEU A 76 -6.37 4.51 -2.78
CA LEU A 76 -7.33 4.23 -3.86
C LEU A 76 -8.45 5.28 -4.02
N GLN A 77 -8.60 6.22 -3.07
CA GLN A 77 -9.55 7.34 -3.20
C GLN A 77 -9.09 8.37 -4.24
N TYR A 78 -7.80 8.43 -4.56
CA TYR A 78 -7.23 9.47 -5.42
C TYR A 78 -6.81 8.94 -6.79
N LYS A 79 -6.91 9.81 -7.80
CA LYS A 79 -6.51 9.47 -9.17
C LYS A 79 -5.00 9.20 -9.23
N MET A 80 -4.62 8.02 -9.73
CA MET A 80 -3.22 7.65 -9.94
C MET A 80 -3.04 6.87 -11.23
N LYS A 81 -1.78 6.72 -11.68
CA LYS A 81 -1.44 5.90 -12.84
C LYS A 81 -1.73 4.42 -12.57
N ASN A 82 -2.04 3.65 -13.62
CA ASN A 82 -2.37 2.23 -13.53
C ASN A 82 -1.34 1.40 -12.75
N ALA A 83 -0.05 1.64 -12.91
CA ALA A 83 1.00 0.92 -12.18
C ALA A 83 0.90 1.13 -10.66
N ASN A 84 0.63 2.36 -10.21
CA ASN A 84 0.45 2.67 -8.79
C ASN A 84 -0.86 2.10 -8.27
N MET A 85 -1.92 2.20 -9.08
CA MET A 85 -3.23 1.64 -8.74
C MET A 85 -3.15 0.13 -8.52
N ALA A 86 -2.41 -0.59 -9.39
CA ALA A 86 -2.15 -2.01 -9.20
C ALA A 86 -1.40 -2.29 -7.88
N ASN A 87 -0.40 -1.48 -7.52
CA ASN A 87 0.30 -1.65 -6.24
C ASN A 87 -0.62 -1.42 -5.03
N ALA A 88 -1.49 -0.40 -5.07
CA ALA A 88 -2.45 -0.14 -4.00
C ALA A 88 -3.48 -1.28 -3.87
N ILE A 89 -4.03 -1.75 -5.00
CA ILE A 89 -4.93 -2.91 -5.04
C ILE A 89 -4.26 -4.17 -4.49
N TYR A 90 -2.99 -4.39 -4.81
CA TYR A 90 -2.24 -5.52 -4.26
C TYR A 90 -2.13 -5.41 -2.73
N CYS A 91 -1.79 -4.23 -2.19
CA CYS A 91 -1.69 -4.06 -0.74
C CYS A 91 -3.04 -4.26 -0.05
N LYS A 92 -4.14 -3.76 -0.64
CA LYS A 92 -5.50 -4.02 -0.16
C LYS A 92 -5.84 -5.51 -0.17
N ALA A 93 -5.54 -6.22 -1.25
CA ALA A 93 -5.82 -7.65 -1.38
C ALA A 93 -5.04 -8.48 -0.33
N GLU A 94 -3.76 -8.18 -0.13
CA GLU A 94 -2.94 -8.85 0.89
C GLU A 94 -3.44 -8.52 2.30
N ALA A 95 -3.81 -7.27 2.58
CA ALA A 95 -4.35 -6.88 3.88
C ALA A 95 -5.64 -7.64 4.19
N LEU A 96 -6.58 -7.71 3.24
CA LEU A 96 -7.80 -8.49 3.36
C LEU A 96 -7.51 -9.99 3.58
N TYR A 97 -6.52 -10.54 2.86
CA TYR A 97 -6.10 -11.92 3.04
C TYR A 97 -5.62 -12.19 4.48
N TYR A 98 -4.75 -11.34 5.01
CA TYR A 98 -4.25 -11.47 6.39
C TYR A 98 -5.32 -11.21 7.46
N LEU A 99 -6.38 -10.49 7.11
CA LEU A 99 -7.57 -10.30 7.96
C LEU A 99 -8.55 -11.48 7.91
N GLY A 100 -8.31 -12.46 7.03
CA GLY A 100 -9.20 -13.61 6.84
C GLY A 100 -10.39 -13.35 5.90
N ASP A 101 -10.48 -12.15 5.32
CA ASP A 101 -11.49 -11.83 4.30
C ASP A 101 -11.01 -12.33 2.92
N PHE A 102 -10.98 -13.65 2.79
CA PHE A 102 -10.42 -14.34 1.61
C PHE A 102 -11.24 -14.09 0.35
N GLU A 103 -12.56 -13.93 0.46
CA GLU A 103 -13.44 -13.66 -0.67
C GLU A 103 -13.18 -12.28 -1.26
N MET A 104 -13.13 -11.24 -0.42
CA MET A 104 -12.83 -9.89 -0.90
C MET A 104 -11.37 -9.78 -1.36
N SER A 105 -10.45 -10.45 -0.67
CA SER A 105 -9.06 -10.56 -1.14
C SER A 105 -8.98 -11.12 -2.56
N LEU A 106 -9.68 -12.22 -2.84
CA LEU A 106 -9.76 -12.85 -4.16
C LEU A 106 -10.29 -11.87 -5.23
N VAL A 107 -11.36 -11.13 -4.92
CA VAL A 107 -11.92 -10.10 -5.80
C VAL A 107 -10.86 -9.05 -6.15
N TYR A 108 -10.12 -8.55 -5.16
CA TYR A 108 -9.11 -7.52 -5.39
C TYR A 108 -7.87 -8.04 -6.13
N TYR A 109 -7.45 -9.29 -5.92
CA TYR A 109 -6.39 -9.87 -6.75
C TYR A 109 -6.82 -9.93 -8.23
N TYR A 110 -8.06 -10.33 -8.52
CA TYR A 110 -8.57 -10.33 -9.90
C TYR A 110 -8.66 -8.93 -10.51
N ARG A 111 -9.09 -7.92 -9.74
CA ARG A 111 -9.07 -6.51 -10.18
C ARG A 111 -7.66 -6.07 -10.54
N GLY A 112 -6.68 -6.44 -9.72
CA GLY A 112 -5.27 -6.19 -9.98
C GLY A 112 -4.77 -6.83 -11.28
N MET A 113 -5.16 -8.08 -11.55
CA MET A 113 -4.82 -8.77 -12.79
C MET A 113 -5.36 -8.06 -14.03
N LYS A 114 -6.54 -7.42 -13.96
CA LYS A 114 -7.07 -6.64 -15.09
C LYS A 114 -6.21 -5.40 -15.42
N ILE A 115 -5.55 -4.83 -14.42
CA ILE A 115 -4.71 -3.64 -14.57
C ILE A 115 -3.28 -4.03 -14.98
N ARG A 116 -2.76 -5.10 -14.38
CA ARG A 116 -1.37 -5.53 -14.57
C ARG A 116 -1.26 -7.07 -14.63
N PRO A 117 -1.66 -7.69 -15.77
CA PRO A 117 -1.71 -9.15 -15.91
C PRO A 117 -0.34 -9.84 -15.75
N GLU A 118 0.74 -9.14 -16.08
CA GLU A 118 2.10 -9.65 -16.00
C GLU A 118 2.65 -9.68 -14.57
N TYR A 119 2.00 -8.99 -13.61
CA TYR A 119 2.44 -9.00 -12.22
C TYR A 119 2.06 -10.30 -11.51
N GLY A 120 2.98 -11.26 -11.53
CA GLY A 120 2.77 -12.64 -11.06
C GLY A 120 2.27 -12.77 -9.61
N ARG A 121 2.49 -11.75 -8.76
CA ARG A 121 1.98 -11.75 -7.38
C ARG A 121 0.45 -11.81 -7.30
N PHE A 122 -0.27 -11.25 -8.28
CA PHE A 122 -1.72 -11.39 -8.31
C PHE A 122 -2.18 -12.82 -8.54
N ARG A 123 -1.54 -13.55 -9.46
CA ARG A 123 -1.85 -14.97 -9.70
C ARG A 123 -1.59 -15.82 -8.45
N LEU A 124 -0.47 -15.56 -7.77
CA LEU A 124 -0.16 -16.22 -6.50
C LEU A 124 -1.21 -15.91 -5.43
N GLY A 125 -1.63 -14.65 -5.31
CA GLY A 125 -2.69 -14.23 -4.39
C GLY A 125 -4.03 -14.92 -4.66
N VAL A 126 -4.43 -15.02 -5.94
CA VAL A 126 -5.63 -15.77 -6.35
C VAL A 126 -5.58 -17.22 -5.89
N GLN A 127 -4.44 -17.90 -6.09
CA GLN A 127 -4.27 -19.29 -5.67
C GLN A 127 -4.41 -19.42 -4.15
N LYS A 128 -3.66 -18.59 -3.40
CA LYS A 128 -3.71 -18.57 -1.93
C LYS A 128 -5.13 -18.34 -1.39
N ALA A 129 -5.84 -17.34 -1.91
CA ALA A 129 -7.19 -17.01 -1.47
C ALA A 129 -8.17 -18.15 -1.78
N LYS A 130 -8.09 -18.77 -2.96
CA LYS A 130 -8.93 -19.94 -3.31
C LYS A 130 -8.68 -21.13 -2.40
N ASP A 131 -7.42 -21.43 -2.12
CA ASP A 131 -7.05 -22.54 -1.23
C ASP A 131 -7.53 -22.28 0.19
N ALA A 132 -7.42 -21.04 0.68
CA ALA A 132 -7.95 -20.64 2.00
C ALA A 132 -9.47 -20.82 2.08
N ILE A 133 -10.23 -20.34 1.08
CA ILE A 133 -11.69 -20.51 1.01
C ILE A 133 -12.07 -21.99 1.02
N LYS A 134 -11.42 -22.79 0.16
CA LYS A 134 -11.67 -24.23 0.06
C LYS A 134 -11.40 -24.94 1.39
N ASN A 135 -10.31 -24.60 2.08
CA ASN A 135 -9.95 -25.20 3.36
C ASN A 135 -10.95 -24.88 4.48
N ILE A 136 -11.61 -23.72 4.42
CA ILE A 136 -12.67 -23.37 5.38
C ILE A 136 -13.92 -24.20 5.11
N LEU A 137 -14.30 -24.36 3.85
CA LEU A 137 -15.50 -25.12 3.46
C LEU A 137 -15.40 -26.62 3.75
N HIS A 138 -14.20 -27.19 3.72
CA HIS A 138 -13.97 -28.62 4.03
C HIS A 138 -13.70 -28.93 5.51
N LYS A 139 -13.62 -27.89 6.37
CA LYS A 139 -13.44 -28.06 7.82
C LYS A 139 -14.74 -28.02 8.62
N ASN A 140 -15.87 -27.83 7.94
CA ASN A 140 -17.23 -27.91 8.48
C ASN A 140 -17.95 -29.14 7.91
#